data_AF-A0A6P0C115-F1
#
_entry.id   AF-A0A6P0C115-F1
#
_cell.length_a   1.000
_cell.length_b   1.000
_cell.length_c   1.000
_cell.angle_alpha   90.00
_cell.angle_beta   90.00
_cell.angle_gamma   90.00
#
_symmetry.space_group_name_H-M   'P 1'
#
loop_
_entity.id
_entity.type
_entity.pdbx_description
1 polymer ?
#
loop_
_entity_poly.entity_id
_entity_poly.type
_entity_poly.pdbx_seq_one_letter_code
_entity_poly.pdbx_strand_id
1 'polypeptide(L)'
;MAIPDHASTNFDTLLRAAADGNLALMECLDAVTREPRYVLCAVGRTDGEYVFTPFGHLADGNPYDAYLPPDPDDPTGLLVSPAT
;
A
#
# COMPACT_ATOMS: atom_id res chain seq x y z
N MET A 1 10.68 13.01 -8.08
CA MET A 1 9.93 12.31 -9.15
C MET A 1 8.46 12.20 -8.76
N ALA A 2 7.55 12.10 -9.73
CA ALA A 2 6.11 11.99 -9.47
C ALA A 2 5.71 10.53 -9.19
N ILE A 3 4.81 10.33 -8.22
CA ILE A 3 4.17 9.04 -7.95
C ILE A 3 3.40 8.60 -9.21
N PRO A 4 3.46 7.33 -9.63
CA PRO A 4 2.71 6.85 -10.79
C PRO A 4 1.19 7.04 -10.63
N ASP A 5 0.48 7.35 -11.73
CA ASP A 5 -0.97 7.63 -11.72
C ASP A 5 -1.80 6.51 -11.08
N HIS A 6 -1.44 5.25 -11.32
CA HIS A 6 -2.14 4.10 -10.73
C HIS A 6 -1.98 4.07 -9.20
N ALA A 7 -0.81 4.45 -8.68
CA ALA A 7 -0.56 4.49 -7.25
C ALA A 7 -1.34 5.63 -6.58
N SER A 8 -1.37 6.81 -7.21
CA SER A 8 -2.21 7.93 -6.76
C SER A 8 -3.71 7.59 -6.78
N THR A 9 -4.19 6.96 -7.86
CA THR A 9 -5.60 6.54 -7.99
C THR A 9 -5.99 5.51 -6.92
N ASN A 10 -5.10 4.56 -6.63
CA ASN A 10 -5.29 3.58 -5.57
C ASN A 10 -5.32 4.24 -4.18
N PHE A 11 -4.45 5.22 -3.95
CA PHE A 11 -4.44 6.00 -2.71
C PHE A 11 -5.75 6.79 -2.52
N ASP A 12 -6.25 7.44 -3.56
CA ASP A 12 -7.55 8.13 -3.51
C ASP A 12 -8.71 7.17 -3.22
N THR A 13 -8.63 5.95 -3.75
CA THR A 13 -9.62 4.90 -3.46
C THR A 13 -9.57 4.47 -1.99
N LEU A 14 -8.37 4.30 -1.44
CA LEU A 14 -8.18 4.03 0.00
C LEU A 14 -8.75 5.15 0.87
N LEU A 15 -8.51 6.42 0.51
CA LEU A 15 -9.03 7.57 1.26
C LEU A 15 -10.56 7.59 1.29
N ARG A 16 -11.21 7.33 0.16
CA ARG A 16 -12.67 7.23 0.08
C ARG A 16 -13.20 6.08 0.92
N ALA A 17 -12.60 4.90 0.79
CA ALA A 17 -12.97 3.74 1.59
C ALA A 17 -12.81 4.01 3.09
N ALA A 18 -11.75 4.72 3.50
CA ALA A 18 -11.54 5.13 4.89
C ALA A 18 -12.63 6.07 5.40
N ALA A 19 -12.96 7.10 4.61
CA ALA A 19 -13.99 8.07 4.94
C ALA A 19 -15.37 7.41 5.10
N ASP A 20 -15.65 6.40 4.29
CA ASP A 20 -16.92 5.66 4.30
C ASP A 20 -16.94 4.51 5.34
N GLY A 21 -15.85 4.28 6.08
CA GLY A 21 -15.74 3.18 7.05
C GLY A 21 -15.59 1.79 6.41
N ASN A 22 -15.24 1.74 5.13
CA ASN A 22 -15.11 0.54 4.31
C ASN A 22 -13.65 0.08 4.18
N LEU A 23 -12.84 0.25 5.22
CA LEU A 23 -11.49 -0.33 5.28
C LEU A 23 -11.50 -1.63 6.07
N ALA A 24 -10.76 -2.62 5.56
CA ALA A 24 -10.49 -3.86 6.26
C ALA A 24 -8.97 -4.09 6.38
N LEU A 25 -8.55 -4.62 7.53
CA LEU A 25 -7.24 -5.21 7.72
C LEU A 25 -7.39 -6.72 7.68
N MET A 26 -6.63 -7.39 6.81
CA MET A 26 -6.75 -8.82 6.57
C MET A 26 -5.39 -9.49 6.63
N GLU A 27 -5.31 -10.65 7.29
CA GLU A 27 -4.16 -11.54 7.12
C GLU A 27 -4.30 -12.27 5.78
N CYS A 28 -3.29 -12.12 4.92
CA CYS A 28 -3.19 -12.76 3.63
C CYS A 28 -1.86 -13.49 3.53
N LEU A 29 -1.74 -14.41 2.59
CA LEU A 29 -0.47 -15.06 2.30
C LEU A 29 0.07 -14.44 1.03
N ASP A 30 1.33 -14.02 1.05
CA ASP A 30 2.02 -13.59 -0.17
C ASP A 30 1.88 -14.68 -1.24
N ALA A 31 1.49 -14.28 -2.45
CA ALA A 31 1.16 -15.23 -3.49
C ALA A 31 2.37 -16.05 -3.97
N VAL A 32 3.58 -15.53 -3.78
CA VAL A 32 4.83 -16.16 -4.20
C VAL A 32 5.50 -16.87 -3.01
N THR A 33 5.74 -16.16 -1.91
CA THR A 33 6.51 -16.68 -0.77
C THR A 33 5.68 -17.47 0.22
N ARG A 34 4.35 -17.32 0.21
CA ARG A 34 3.40 -17.91 1.17
C ARG A 34 3.59 -17.44 2.61
N GLU A 35 4.30 -16.33 2.82
CA GLU A 35 4.43 -15.71 4.13
C GLU A 35 3.15 -14.94 4.50
N PRO A 36 2.74 -14.94 5.78
CA PRO A 36 1.66 -14.08 6.26
C PRO A 36 2.00 -12.59 6.09
N ARG A 37 1.05 -11.82 5.57
CA ARG A 37 1.11 -10.37 5.36
C ARG A 37 -0.20 -9.75 5.84
N TYR A 38 -0.13 -8.61 6.51
CA TYR A 38 -1.32 -7.88 6.95
C TYR A 38 -1.67 -6.80 5.92
N VAL A 39 -2.72 -7.04 5.14
CA VAL A 39 -3.08 -6.26 3.95
C VAL A 39 -4.20 -5.27 4.26
N LEU A 40 -4.00 -4.03 3.81
CA LEU A 40 -5.01 -2.98 3.78
C LEU A 40 -5.88 -3.15 2.54
N CYS A 41 -7.18 -3.33 2.76
CA CYS A 41 -8.17 -3.55 1.71
C CYS A 41 -9.26 -2.48 1.76
N ALA A 42 -9.67 -1.97 0.60
CA ALA A 42 -11.01 -1.35 0.50
C ALA A 42 -12.06 -2.46 0.35
N VAL A 43 -13.17 -2.27 1.05
CA VAL A 43 -14.34 -3.14 1.01
C VAL A 43 -15.36 -2.52 0.08
N GLY A 44 -15.60 -3.18 -1.05
CA GLY A 44 -16.66 -2.85 -1.99
C GLY A 44 -17.79 -3.86 -1.94
N ARG A 45 -18.81 -3.63 -2.77
CA ARG A 45 -19.83 -4.63 -3.09
C ARG A 45 -20.02 -4.75 -4.58
N THR A 46 -20.07 -5.98 -5.08
CA THR A 46 -20.38 -6.32 -6.46
C THR A 46 -21.39 -7.45 -6.44
N ASP A 47 -22.52 -7.29 -7.13
CA ASP A 47 -23.61 -8.29 -7.18
C ASP A 47 -24.12 -8.76 -5.80
N GLY A 48 -24.05 -7.87 -4.80
CA GLY A 48 -24.46 -8.16 -3.42
C GLY A 48 -23.40 -8.85 -2.56
N GLU A 49 -22.27 -9.25 -3.15
CA GLU A 49 -21.14 -9.85 -2.44
C GLU A 49 -20.10 -8.81 -2.04
N TYR A 50 -19.40 -9.05 -0.93
CA TYR A 50 -18.27 -8.22 -0.53
C TYR A 50 -17.05 -8.51 -1.40
N VAL A 51 -16.43 -7.44 -1.88
CA VAL A 51 -15.17 -7.51 -2.64
C VAL A 51 -14.09 -6.79 -1.85
N PHE A 52 -12.98 -7.48 -1.60
CA PHE A 52 -11.83 -6.94 -0.90
C PHE A 52 -10.75 -6.63 -1.92
N THR A 53 -10.45 -5.34 -2.11
CA THR A 53 -9.40 -4.90 -3.03
C THR A 53 -8.14 -4.60 -2.23
N PRO A 54 -7.08 -5.43 -2.32
CA PRO A 54 -5.83 -5.20 -1.60
C PRO A 54 -5.01 -4.09 -2.25
N PHE A 55 -4.55 -3.13 -1.45
CA PHE A 55 -3.73 -2.01 -1.95
C PHE A 55 -2.28 -2.05 -1.47
N GLY A 56 -2.03 -2.67 -0.32
CA GLY A 56 -0.70 -2.80 0.24
C GLY A 56 -0.73 -3.53 1.56
N HIS A 57 0.43 -4.03 2.00
CA HIS A 57 0.57 -4.63 3.32
C HIS A 57 1.24 -3.65 4.29
N LEU A 58 0.97 -3.83 5.58
CA LEU A 58 1.71 -3.17 6.64
C LEU A 58 3.16 -3.67 6.62
N ALA A 59 4.09 -2.83 7.08
CA ALA A 59 5.45 -3.28 7.34
C ALA A 59 5.41 -4.42 8.37
N ASP A 60 6.18 -5.49 8.14
CA ASP A 60 6.21 -6.64 9.07
C ASP A 60 6.87 -6.29 10.43
N GLY A 61 7.49 -5.11 10.52
CA GLY A 61 8.15 -4.60 11.71
C GLY A 61 8.12 -3.07 11.77
N ASN A 62 9.16 -2.48 12.34
CA ASN A 62 9.27 -1.03 12.45
C ASN A 62 9.43 -0.38 11.04
N PRO A 63 8.49 0.47 10.60
CA PRO A 63 8.55 1.06 9.26
C PRO A 63 9.77 1.97 9.06
N TYR A 64 10.32 2.54 10.13
CA TYR A 64 11.53 3.38 10.04
C TYR A 64 12.81 2.59 9.74
N ASP A 65 12.81 1.29 10.01
CA ASP A 65 13.92 0.41 9.64
C ASP A 65 13.77 -0.08 8.18
N ALA A 66 12.55 -0.05 7.63
CA ALA A 66 12.24 -0.50 6.29
C ALA A 66 12.30 0.61 5.22
N TYR A 67 12.00 1.86 5.60
CA TYR A 67 11.86 2.97 4.66
C TYR A 67 12.64 4.20 5.12
N LEU A 68 13.45 4.75 4.21
CA LEU A 68 14.02 6.08 4.37
C LEU A 68 13.05 7.11 3.75
N PRO A 69 12.73 8.21 4.46
CA PRO A 69 11.93 9.26 3.85
C PRO A 69 12.70 9.89 2.69
N PRO A 70 12.01 10.44 1.66
CA PRO A 70 12.69 11.28 0.69
C PRO A 70 13.38 12.45 1.42
N ASP A 71 14.61 12.78 1.02
CA ASP A 71 15.33 13.92 1.59
C ASP A 71 14.50 15.20 1.31
N PRO A 72 14.17 16.01 2.33
CA PRO A 72 13.32 17.18 2.17
C PRO A 72 13.94 18.25 1.25
N ASP A 73 15.27 18.33 1.18
CA ASP A 73 16.02 19.27 0.36
C ASP A 73 16.45 18.64 -0.99
N ASP A 74 16.49 17.31 -1.07
CA ASP A 74 16.67 16.55 -2.30
C ASP A 74 15.76 15.31 -2.36
N PRO A 75 14.47 15.46 -2.72
CA PRO A 75 13.53 14.34 -2.77
C PRO A 75 13.88 13.30 -3.85
N THR A 76 14.98 13.50 -4.59
CA THR A 76 15.54 12.55 -5.57
C THR A 76 16.85 11.89 -5.12
N GLY A 77 17.54 12.42 -4.11
CA GLY A 77 18.90 12.02 -3.73
C GLY A 77 19.04 10.61 -3.16
N LEU A 78 17.96 10.03 -2.63
CA LEU A 78 17.94 8.67 -2.08
C LEU A 78 17.40 7.61 -3.04
N LEU A 79 16.90 8.00 -4.22
CA LEU A 79 16.32 7.09 -5.21
C LEU A 79 17.33 6.63 -6.27
N VAL A 80 18.62 6.95 -6.10
CA VAL A 80 19.67 6.50 -7.00
C VAL A 80 19.85 4.99 -6.80
N SER A 81 19.47 4.19 -7.81
CA SER A 81 19.72 2.76 -7.81
C SER A 81 21.19 2.48 -7.52
N PRO A 82 21.54 1.37 -6.82
CA PRO A 82 22.93 0.95 -6.79
C PRO A 82 23.36 0.74 -8.24
N ALA A 83 24.38 1.49 -8.67
CA ALA A 83 24.99 1.28 -9.98
C ALA A 83 25.35 -0.21 -10.11
N THR A 84 24.98 -0.79 -11.25
CA THR A 84 25.25 -2.18 -11.64
C THR A 84 26.71 -2.57 -11.50
#